data_AF-A0A3D1J061-F1
#
_entry.id   AF-A0A3D1J061-F1
#
_cell.length_a   1.000
_cell.length_b   1.000
_cell.length_c   1.000
_cell.angle_alpha   90.00
_cell.angle_beta   90.00
_cell.angle_gamma   90.00
#
_symmetry.space_group_name_H-M   'P 1'
#
loop_
_entity.id
_entity.type
_entity.pdbx_description
1 polymer ?
#
loop_
_entity_poly.entity_id
_entity_poly.type
_entity_poly.pdbx_seq_one_letter_code
_entity_poly.pdbx_strand_id
1 'polypeptide(L)'
;AWRQCGAIIHQLTPEKHDCVFAAVSHLPHLLAYALVDDIANKPHADLLFQYAASGFRDFTRIAGSSPEMWRDISLANQAALLHELDSYLVQLTQVRALLAVGDGPALEAVYANAQRARHNWIKTIEAAEKPEKQGGD
;
A
#
# COMPACT_ATOMS: atom_id res chain seq x y z
N ALA A 1 27.67 3.21 -11.08
CA ALA A 1 26.32 3.19 -11.66
C ALA A 1 25.27 3.77 -10.70
N TRP A 2 24.68 3.02 -9.76
CA TRP A 2 23.53 3.50 -8.96
C TRP A 2 23.74 4.81 -8.18
N ARG A 3 24.85 4.96 -7.44
CA ARG A 3 25.14 6.23 -6.74
C ARG A 3 25.32 7.42 -7.70
N GLN A 4 25.88 7.16 -8.88
CA GLN A 4 26.09 8.19 -9.91
C GLN A 4 24.76 8.62 -10.55
N CYS A 5 23.72 7.80 -10.46
CA CYS A 5 22.34 8.15 -10.85
C CYS A 5 21.57 8.87 -9.73
N GLY A 6 22.21 9.20 -8.59
CA GLY A 6 21.57 9.88 -7.46
C GLY A 6 20.80 8.95 -6.51
N ALA A 7 20.92 7.63 -6.66
CA ALA A 7 20.24 6.69 -5.77
C ALA A 7 20.86 6.67 -4.36
N ILE A 8 20.02 6.69 -3.34
CA ILE A 8 20.40 6.41 -1.95
C ILE A 8 20.47 4.88 -1.80
N ILE A 9 21.63 4.37 -1.37
CA ILE A 9 21.86 2.91 -1.28
C ILE A 9 21.67 2.44 0.16
N HIS A 10 20.77 1.48 0.31
CA HIS A 10 20.57 0.72 1.55
C HIS A 10 21.02 -0.74 1.36
N GLN A 11 21.57 -1.34 2.39
CA GLN A 11 21.94 -2.76 2.41
C GLN A 11 21.00 -3.51 3.35
N LEU A 12 20.44 -4.60 2.86
CA LEU A 12 19.48 -5.46 3.54
C LEU A 12 19.89 -6.92 3.28
N THR A 13 19.56 -7.83 4.19
CA THR A 13 19.57 -9.25 3.84
C THR A 13 18.42 -9.54 2.87
N PRO A 14 18.49 -10.59 2.03
CA PRO A 14 17.40 -10.96 1.13
C PRO A 14 16.05 -11.12 1.85
N GLU A 15 16.05 -11.79 3.00
CA GLU A 15 14.84 -12.04 3.77
C GLU A 15 14.25 -10.74 4.31
N LYS A 16 15.10 -9.81 4.77
CA LYS A 16 14.63 -8.52 5.26
C LYS A 16 14.08 -7.65 4.13
N HIS A 17 14.71 -7.68 2.96
CA HIS A 17 14.20 -7.04 1.76
C HIS A 17 12.80 -7.56 1.42
N ASP A 18 12.65 -8.88 1.34
CA ASP A 18 11.40 -9.52 0.95
C ASP A 18 10.26 -9.26 1.94
N CYS A 19 10.52 -9.31 3.25
CA CYS A 19 9.52 -8.95 4.26
C CYS A 19 9.11 -7.47 4.16
N VAL A 20 10.07 -6.56 3.97
CA VAL A 20 9.75 -5.13 3.85
C VAL A 20 8.88 -4.88 2.61
N PHE A 21 9.28 -5.40 1.45
CA PHE A 21 8.56 -5.14 0.21
C PHE A 21 7.26 -5.94 0.08
N ALA A 22 7.10 -7.06 0.79
CA ALA A 22 5.80 -7.70 0.96
C ALA A 22 4.77 -6.72 1.54
N ALA A 23 5.13 -6.03 2.63
CA ALA A 23 4.23 -5.11 3.33
C ALA A 23 3.98 -3.80 2.56
N VAL A 24 5.04 -3.16 2.04
CA VAL A 24 4.93 -1.79 1.49
C VAL A 24 4.80 -1.72 -0.03
N SER A 25 4.88 -2.86 -0.75
CA SER A 25 4.81 -2.89 -2.22
C SER A 25 3.89 -4.00 -2.75
N HIS A 26 4.15 -5.27 -2.38
CA HIS A 26 3.45 -6.41 -2.98
C HIS A 26 2.01 -6.52 -2.50
N LEU A 27 1.76 -6.43 -1.18
CA LEU A 27 0.41 -6.44 -0.63
C LEU A 27 -0.45 -5.30 -1.20
N PRO A 28 0.00 -4.03 -1.26
CA PRO A 28 -0.74 -2.96 -1.93
C PRO A 28 -1.17 -3.31 -3.37
N HIS A 29 -0.30 -3.91 -4.18
CA HIS A 29 -0.66 -4.33 -5.54
C HIS A 29 -1.72 -5.44 -5.52
N LEU A 30 -1.55 -6.46 -4.68
CA LEU A 30 -2.50 -7.55 -4.54
C LEU A 30 -3.91 -7.05 -4.18
N LEU A 31 -4.00 -6.14 -3.20
CA LEU A 31 -5.25 -5.54 -2.76
C LEU A 31 -5.89 -4.67 -3.86
N ALA A 32 -5.09 -3.92 -4.61
CA ALA A 32 -5.59 -3.10 -5.72
C ALA A 32 -6.17 -3.97 -6.85
N TYR A 33 -5.49 -5.05 -7.24
CA TYR A 33 -6.01 -6.01 -8.23
C TYR A 33 -7.31 -6.64 -7.74
N ALA A 34 -7.34 -7.16 -6.50
CA ALA A 34 -8.52 -7.81 -5.93
C ALA A 34 -9.73 -6.88 -5.88
N LEU A 35 -9.54 -5.60 -5.52
CA LEU A 35 -10.62 -4.62 -5.48
C LEU A 35 -11.18 -4.30 -6.87
N VAL A 36 -10.31 -4.10 -7.87
CA VAL A 36 -10.76 -3.79 -9.23
C VAL A 36 -11.45 -4.98 -9.87
N ASP A 37 -10.91 -6.19 -9.68
CA ASP A 37 -11.51 -7.43 -10.18
C ASP A 37 -12.88 -7.71 -9.52
N ASP A 38 -13.02 -7.51 -8.21
CA ASP A 38 -14.32 -7.62 -7.54
C ASP A 38 -15.36 -6.68 -8.15
N ILE A 39 -15.03 -5.42 -8.41
CA ILE A 39 -15.96 -4.45 -9.03
C ILE A 39 -16.31 -4.86 -10.47
N ALA A 40 -15.32 -5.28 -11.25
CA ALA A 40 -15.51 -5.71 -12.64
C ALA A 40 -16.48 -6.90 -12.76
N ASN A 41 -16.52 -7.77 -11.74
CA ASN A 41 -17.40 -8.93 -11.70
C ASN A 41 -18.79 -8.66 -11.10
N LYS A 42 -19.13 -7.42 -10.74
CA LYS A 42 -20.48 -7.08 -10.23
C LYS A 42 -21.49 -6.86 -11.36
N PRO A 43 -22.78 -7.18 -11.17
CA PRO A 43 -23.83 -6.98 -12.19
C PRO A 43 -23.99 -5.55 -12.74
N HIS A 44 -23.47 -4.53 -12.04
CA HIS A 44 -23.56 -3.12 -12.41
C HIS A 44 -22.18 -2.45 -12.51
N ALA A 45 -21.16 -3.19 -12.94
CA ALA A 45 -19.78 -2.71 -13.02
C ALA A 45 -19.65 -1.37 -13.77
N ASP A 46 -20.33 -1.21 -14.92
CA ASP A 46 -20.29 0.03 -15.71
C ASP A 46 -20.76 1.25 -14.90
N LEU A 47 -21.83 1.08 -14.12
CA LEU A 47 -22.35 2.14 -13.25
C LEU A 47 -21.35 2.47 -12.14
N LEU A 48 -20.75 1.46 -11.52
CA LEU A 48 -19.76 1.64 -10.46
C LEU A 48 -18.52 2.39 -10.98
N PHE A 49 -18.02 2.00 -12.15
CA PHE A 49 -16.89 2.67 -12.78
C PHE A 49 -17.24 4.08 -13.27
N GLN A 50 -18.47 4.35 -13.70
CA GLN A 50 -18.92 5.70 -14.06
C GLN A 50 -18.84 6.69 -12.88
N TYR A 51 -19.10 6.22 -11.66
CA TYR A 51 -19.02 7.04 -10.43
C TYR A 51 -17.67 6.96 -9.72
N ALA A 52 -16.74 6.16 -10.23
CA ALA A 52 -15.39 6.07 -9.67
C ALA A 52 -14.66 7.41 -9.86
N ALA A 53 -14.36 8.07 -8.74
CA ALA A 53 -13.71 9.38 -8.73
C ALA A 53 -12.20 9.28 -8.45
N SER A 54 -11.56 10.43 -8.18
CA SER A 54 -10.12 10.53 -7.91
C SER A 54 -9.62 9.58 -6.82
N GLY A 55 -10.38 9.39 -5.74
CA GLY A 55 -10.00 8.47 -4.66
C GLY A 55 -9.86 7.02 -5.13
N PHE A 56 -10.80 6.54 -5.96
CA PHE A 56 -10.70 5.21 -6.55
C PHE A 56 -9.51 5.14 -7.51
N ARG A 57 -9.41 6.09 -8.45
CA ARG A 57 -8.32 6.16 -9.42
C ARG A 57 -6.94 6.12 -8.75
N ASP A 58 -6.75 6.89 -7.69
CA ASP A 58 -5.44 7.03 -7.04
C ASP A 58 -5.11 5.76 -6.24
N PHE A 59 -6.10 5.15 -5.57
CA PHE A 59 -5.93 3.89 -4.82
C PHE A 59 -5.67 2.69 -5.75
N THR A 60 -6.34 2.63 -6.91
CA THR A 60 -6.27 1.50 -7.84
C THR A 60 -5.31 1.70 -9.00
N ARG A 61 -4.62 2.84 -9.10
CA ARG A 61 -3.64 3.14 -10.16
C ARG A 61 -2.67 1.99 -10.43
N ILE A 62 -2.23 1.31 -9.37
CA ILE A 62 -1.25 0.23 -9.44
C ILE A 62 -1.81 -1.10 -9.96
N ALA A 63 -3.14 -1.28 -9.99
CA ALA A 63 -3.80 -2.41 -10.67
C ALA A 63 -3.71 -2.33 -12.20
N GLY A 64 -3.25 -1.20 -12.76
CA GLY A 64 -2.92 -1.08 -14.18
C GLY A 64 -1.51 -1.60 -14.55
N SER A 65 -0.79 -2.21 -13.60
CA SER A 65 0.55 -2.75 -13.84
C SER A 65 0.52 -4.06 -14.64
N SER A 66 1.69 -4.54 -15.08
CA SER A 66 1.80 -5.80 -15.84
C SER A 66 1.33 -7.02 -15.01
N PRO A 67 0.30 -7.77 -15.45
CA PRO A 67 -0.17 -8.96 -14.73
C PRO A 67 0.90 -10.06 -14.63
N GLU A 68 1.68 -10.28 -15.69
CA GLU A 68 2.72 -11.32 -15.73
C GLU A 68 3.81 -11.09 -14.67
N MET A 69 4.40 -9.89 -14.68
CA MET A 69 5.39 -9.46 -13.68
C MET A 69 4.85 -9.60 -12.24
N TRP A 70 3.62 -9.16 -11.98
CA TRP A 70 3.07 -9.20 -10.62
C TRP A 70 2.65 -10.60 -10.17
N ARG A 71 2.27 -11.49 -11.09
CA ARG A 71 2.17 -12.94 -10.82
C ARG A 71 3.52 -13.46 -10.33
N ASP A 72 4.59 -13.19 -11.08
CA ASP A 72 5.91 -13.72 -10.76
C ASP A 72 6.46 -13.15 -9.45
N ILE A 73 6.28 -11.85 -9.19
CA ILE A 73 6.63 -11.22 -7.90
C ILE A 73 5.85 -11.87 -6.74
N SER A 74 4.55 -12.09 -6.91
CA SER A 74 3.70 -12.66 -5.87
C SER A 74 4.09 -14.10 -5.55
N LEU A 75 4.42 -14.91 -6.57
CA LEU A 75 4.86 -16.29 -6.39
C LEU A 75 6.29 -16.37 -5.84
N ALA A 76 7.20 -15.49 -6.27
CA ALA A 76 8.56 -15.44 -5.78
C ALA A 76 8.65 -15.06 -4.30
N ASN A 77 7.76 -14.20 -3.81
CA ASN A 77 7.71 -13.76 -2.42
C ASN A 77 6.44 -14.23 -1.67
N GLN A 78 5.94 -15.43 -2.02
CA GLN A 78 4.65 -15.93 -1.56
C GLN A 78 4.52 -15.99 -0.04
N ALA A 79 5.55 -16.51 0.66
CA ALA A 79 5.48 -16.72 2.10
C ALA A 79 5.33 -15.41 2.88
N ALA A 80 6.14 -14.39 2.56
CA ALA A 80 6.03 -13.09 3.21
C ALA A 80 4.74 -12.36 2.79
N LEU A 81 4.33 -12.48 1.53
CA LEU A 81 3.08 -11.88 1.05
C LEU A 81 1.84 -12.48 1.74
N LEU A 82 1.80 -13.81 1.95
CA LEU A 82 0.73 -14.46 2.70
C LEU A 82 0.69 -14.00 4.15
N HIS A 83 1.84 -13.88 4.81
CA HIS A 83 1.91 -13.36 6.17
C HIS A 83 1.30 -11.96 6.29
N GLU A 84 1.67 -11.06 5.38
CA GLU A 84 1.14 -9.69 5.34
C GLU A 84 -0.35 -9.65 4.97
N LEU A 85 -0.80 -10.54 4.07
CA LEU A 85 -2.21 -10.68 3.72
C LEU A 85 -3.05 -11.14 4.93
N ASP A 86 -2.59 -12.14 5.68
CA ASP A 86 -3.28 -12.64 6.88
C ASP A 86 -3.38 -11.54 7.95
N SER A 87 -2.30 -10.80 8.17
CA SER A 87 -2.29 -9.63 9.08
C SER A 87 -3.30 -8.57 8.65
N TYR A 88 -3.38 -8.29 7.34
CA TYR A 88 -4.36 -7.35 6.79
C TYR A 88 -5.80 -7.86 6.93
N LEU A 89 -6.05 -9.16 6.74
CA LEU A 89 -7.38 -9.76 6.92
C LEU A 89 -7.87 -9.63 8.37
N VAL A 90 -6.98 -9.75 9.37
CA VAL A 90 -7.31 -9.48 10.77
C VAL A 90 -7.74 -8.02 10.95
N GLN A 91 -6.97 -7.07 10.42
CA GLN A 91 -7.29 -5.64 10.49
C GLN A 91 -8.64 -5.33 9.80
N LEU A 92 -8.90 -5.92 8.63
CA LEU A 92 -10.14 -5.72 7.88
C LEU A 92 -11.34 -6.31 8.62
N THR A 93 -11.18 -7.48 9.24
CA THR A 93 -12.21 -8.13 10.06
C THR A 93 -12.58 -7.27 11.27
N GLN A 94 -11.59 -6.65 11.93
CA GLN A 94 -11.83 -5.71 13.02
C GLN A 94 -12.65 -4.50 12.56
N VAL A 95 -12.24 -3.83 11.47
CA VAL A 95 -12.96 -2.65 10.94
C VAL A 95 -14.39 -3.02 10.54
N ARG A 96 -14.58 -4.18 9.89
CA ARG A 96 -15.91 -4.72 9.58
C ARG A 96 -16.76 -4.89 10.83
N ALA A 97 -16.20 -5.45 11.91
CA ALA A 97 -16.93 -5.68 13.16
C ALA A 97 -17.39 -4.36 13.79
N LEU A 98 -16.51 -3.36 13.85
CA LEU A 98 -16.84 -2.02 14.36
C LEU A 98 -17.94 -1.35 13.53
N LEU A 99 -17.86 -1.48 12.19
CA LEU A 99 -18.89 -0.97 11.29
C LEU A 99 -20.24 -1.68 11.49
N ALA A 100 -20.23 -3.00 11.65
CA ALA A 100 -21.46 -3.79 11.80
C ALA A 100 -22.26 -3.45 13.07
N VAL A 101 -21.59 -3.04 14.13
CA VAL A 101 -22.24 -2.62 15.39
C VAL A 101 -22.45 -1.10 15.46
N GLY A 102 -22.02 -0.34 14.45
CA GLY A 102 -22.14 1.12 14.41
C GLY A 102 -21.26 1.85 15.43
N ASP A 103 -20.12 1.28 15.82
CA ASP A 103 -19.20 1.90 16.79
C ASP A 103 -18.36 3.01 16.13
N GLY A 104 -18.98 4.19 16.01
CA GLY A 104 -18.37 5.39 15.43
C GLY A 104 -17.07 5.81 16.12
N PRO A 105 -17.04 5.95 17.46
CA PRO A 105 -15.82 6.32 18.18
C PRO A 105 -14.66 5.34 17.95
N ALA A 106 -14.90 4.03 17.94
CA ALA A 106 -13.84 3.05 17.68
C ALA A 106 -13.34 3.11 16.23
N LEU A 107 -14.23 3.30 15.26
CA LEU A 107 -13.83 3.51 13.85
C LEU A 107 -12.97 4.76 13.70
N GLU A 108 -13.37 5.87 14.32
CA GLU A 108 -12.61 7.12 14.30
C GLU A 108 -11.21 6.93 14.88
N ALA A 109 -11.08 6.18 15.97
CA ALA A 109 -9.77 5.87 16.56
C ALA A 109 -8.84 5.12 15.59
N VAL A 110 -9.37 4.14 14.84
CA VAL A 110 -8.61 3.41 13.80
C VAL A 110 -8.18 4.37 12.69
N TYR A 111 -9.08 5.21 12.19
CA TYR A 111 -8.79 6.16 11.13
C TYR A 111 -7.78 7.24 11.56
N ALA A 112 -7.91 7.77 12.78
CA ALA A 112 -6.98 8.74 13.34
C ALA A 112 -5.57 8.16 13.50
N ASN A 113 -5.47 6.88 13.89
CA ASN A 113 -4.18 6.20 13.94
C ASN A 113 -3.54 6.09 12.55
N ALA A 114 -4.30 5.66 11.54
CA ALA A 114 -3.83 5.55 10.16
C ALA A 114 -3.41 6.92 9.59
N GLN A 115 -4.22 7.96 9.81
CA GLN A 115 -3.92 9.34 9.39
C GLN A 115 -2.60 9.83 10.00
N ARG A 116 -2.42 9.67 11.31
CA ARG A 116 -1.20 10.09 12.01
C ARG A 116 0.03 9.35 11.47
N ALA A 117 -0.06 8.03 11.27
CA ALA A 117 1.03 7.25 10.71
C ALA A 117 1.42 7.75 9.30
N ARG A 118 0.43 8.02 8.43
CA ARG A 118 0.64 8.57 7.09
C ARG A 118 1.30 9.94 7.12
N HIS A 119 0.82 10.86 7.95
CA HIS A 119 1.39 12.20 8.09
C HIS A 119 2.83 12.17 8.60
N ASN A 120 3.12 11.30 9.57
CA ASN A 120 4.48 11.13 10.07
C ASN A 120 5.41 10.62 8.98
N TRP A 121 4.98 9.62 8.19
CA TRP A 121 5.77 9.11 7.07
C TRP A 121 6.09 10.18 6.01
N ILE A 122 5.12 11.02 5.63
CA ILE A 122 5.35 12.15 4.70
C ILE A 122 6.44 13.06 5.24
N LYS A 123 6.31 13.50 6.49
CA LYS A 123 7.27 14.40 7.12
C LYS A 123 8.67 13.79 7.16
N THR A 124 8.77 12.49 7.42
CA THR A 124 10.05 11.79 7.43
C THR A 124 10.69 11.73 6.04
N ILE A 125 9.92 11.41 4.99
CA ILE A 125 10.45 11.39 3.62
C ILE A 125 10.85 12.80 3.17
N GLU A 126 9.96 13.78 3.34
CA GLU A 126 10.24 15.18 2.95
C GLU A 126 11.43 15.78 3.71
N ALA A 127 11.66 15.36 4.96
CA ALA A 127 12.83 15.76 5.73
C ALA A 127 14.11 15.04 5.26
N ALA A 128 14.02 13.76 4.90
CA ALA A 128 15.14 12.97 4.39
C ALA A 128 15.56 13.38 2.96
N GLU A 129 14.64 13.91 2.17
CA GLU A 129 14.88 14.40 0.80
C GLU A 129 15.40 15.85 0.73
N LYS A 130 15.45 16.58 1.85
CA LYS A 130 16.08 17.91 1.89
C LYS A 130 17.60 17.79 1.85
N PRO A 131 18.28 18.38 0.85
CA PRO A 131 19.74 18.41 0.84
C PRO A 131 20.24 19.20 2.06
N GLU A 132 21.29 18.70 2.72
CA GLU A 132 22.08 19.51 3.65
C GLU A 132 22.55 20.76 2.90
N LYS A 133 22.19 21.95 3.41
CA LYS A 133 22.82 23.18 2.95
C LYS A 133 24.31 23.06 3.28
N GLN A 134 25.14 22.74 2.29
CA GLN A 134 26.55 23.08 2.34
C GLN A 134 26.64 24.60 2.31
N GLY A 135 26.58 25.21 3.50
CA GLY A 135 26.96 26.59 3.70
C GLY A 135 28.46 26.68 3.57
N GLY A 136 28.94 27.04 2.38
CA GLY A 136 30.22 27.71 2.21
C GLY A 136 29.98 29.21 2.32
N ASP A 137 30.63 29.83 3.30
CA ASP A 137 31.46 31.03 3.15
C ASP A 137 32.58 30.93 4.20
#